data_AF-A0A976FEG9-F1
#
_entry.id   AF-A0A976FEG9-F1
#
_cell.length_a   1.000
_cell.length_b   1.000
_cell.length_c   1.000
_cell.angle_alpha   90.00
_cell.angle_beta   90.00
_cell.angle_gamma   90.00
#
_symmetry.space_group_name_H-M   'P 1'
#
loop_
_entity.id
_entity.type
_entity.pdbx_description
1 polymer ?
#
loop_
_entity_poly.entity_id
_entity_poly.type
_entity_poly.pdbx_seq_one_letter_code
_entity_poly.pdbx_strand_id
1 'polypeptide(L)'
;METKSVRSSSLSVLLRPSARILPVVAVLALSFSWLFAIVNKTVPDPYMDEIFHIPQAQKYCKGLYAEWDPKITTFPGLYIVSTLFAKAVLTFRIGNSCSVAVLRSINVFFAWGNIVLCVLLRRHVAPQDSNALLHALRITMFPPLFFFTFLYYTDGGSTFFVLLMLFLAERVDLLQYPPARGTQSGGVAVLFRQTNIVWVGFVAGTVVVRCVELAHSKFIYGSFKQDTDPFSVTQRSVH
;
A
#
# COMPACT_ATOMS: atom_id res chain seq x y z
N MET A 1 -1.67 29.35 4.46
CA MET A 1 -2.26 28.61 5.59
C MET A 1 -3.49 27.78 5.18
N GLU A 2 -4.22 28.17 4.13
CA GLU A 2 -5.37 27.42 3.56
C GLU A 2 -5.06 26.02 3.02
N THR A 3 -3.90 25.81 2.40
CA THR A 3 -3.57 24.53 1.73
C THR A 3 -3.44 23.34 2.68
N LYS A 4 -3.02 23.56 3.93
CA LYS A 4 -2.99 22.51 4.97
C LYS A 4 -4.38 22.13 5.45
N SER A 5 -5.30 23.10 5.54
CA SER A 5 -6.68 22.89 6.00
C SER A 5 -7.47 22.02 5.01
N VAL A 6 -7.35 22.32 3.70
CA VAL A 6 -8.00 21.56 2.62
C VAL A 6 -7.41 20.14 2.45
N ARG A 7 -6.09 19.97 2.67
CA ARG A 7 -5.44 18.65 2.58
C ARG A 7 -5.79 17.74 3.77
N SER A 8 -5.94 18.31 4.97
CA SER A 8 -6.40 17.59 6.16
C SER A 8 -7.87 17.16 6.05
N SER A 9 -8.73 17.98 5.43
CA SER A 9 -10.14 17.64 5.20
C SER A 9 -10.32 16.58 4.11
N SER A 10 -9.48 16.57 3.07
CA SER A 10 -9.52 15.53 2.02
C SER A 10 -9.11 14.14 2.55
N LEU A 11 -8.12 14.08 3.44
CA LEU A 11 -7.67 12.83 4.05
C LEU A 11 -8.74 12.26 5.00
N SER A 12 -9.32 13.10 5.86
CA SER A 12 -10.39 12.69 6.77
C SER A 12 -11.65 12.26 6.03
N VAL A 13 -11.96 12.86 4.88
CA VAL A 13 -13.08 12.44 4.01
C VAL A 13 -12.79 11.09 3.32
N LEU A 14 -11.56 10.83 2.86
CA LEU A 14 -11.22 9.54 2.23
C LEU A 14 -11.22 8.38 3.24
N LEU A 15 -10.75 8.66 4.45
CA LEU A 15 -10.62 7.68 5.53
C LEU A 15 -11.87 7.49 6.37
N ARG A 16 -12.90 8.36 6.24
CA ARG A 16 -14.15 8.18 6.98
C ARG A 16 -14.88 6.94 6.45
N PRO A 17 -14.94 5.84 7.21
CA PRO A 17 -15.71 4.69 6.77
C PRO A 17 -17.17 5.11 6.76
N SER A 18 -17.88 4.82 5.66
CA SER A 18 -19.34 4.86 5.72
C SER A 18 -19.78 3.87 6.80
N ALA A 19 -20.75 4.22 7.64
CA ALA A 19 -21.29 3.33 8.66
C ALA A 19 -21.72 1.96 8.08
N ARG A 20 -22.06 1.93 6.78
CA ARG A 20 -22.41 0.72 6.01
C ARG A 20 -21.25 -0.25 5.79
N ILE A 21 -19.99 0.21 5.87
CA ILE A 21 -18.78 -0.61 5.65
C ILE A 21 -18.32 -1.30 6.94
N LEU A 22 -18.64 -0.72 8.10
CA LEU A 22 -18.24 -1.24 9.41
C LEU A 22 -18.59 -2.72 9.64
N PRO A 23 -19.83 -3.20 9.37
CA PRO A 23 -20.15 -4.62 9.57
C PRO A 23 -19.33 -5.53 8.65
N VAL A 24 -19.06 -5.11 7.41
CA VAL A 24 -18.24 -5.88 6.47
C VAL A 24 -16.81 -6.00 6.99
N VAL A 25 -16.23 -4.89 7.46
CA VAL A 25 -14.89 -4.88 8.07
C VAL A 25 -14.84 -5.77 9.31
N ALA A 26 -15.86 -5.73 10.16
CA ALA A 26 -15.92 -6.59 11.35
C ALA A 26 -15.97 -8.08 10.98
N VAL A 27 -16.83 -8.46 10.03
CA VAL A 27 -16.91 -9.86 9.54
C VAL A 27 -15.59 -10.33 8.96
N LEU A 28 -14.92 -9.48 8.16
CA LEU A 28 -13.61 -9.80 7.60
C LEU A 28 -12.53 -9.94 8.68
N ALA A 29 -12.52 -9.05 9.69
CA ALA A 29 -11.58 -9.11 10.81
C ALA A 29 -11.76 -10.39 11.63
N LEU A 30 -13.00 -10.76 11.92
CA LEU A 30 -13.31 -12.01 12.61
C LEU A 30 -12.90 -13.22 11.77
N SER A 31 -13.18 -13.20 10.47
CA SER A 31 -12.83 -14.29 9.55
C SER A 31 -11.32 -14.47 9.43
N PHE A 32 -10.57 -13.38 9.26
CA PHE A 32 -9.11 -13.42 9.19
C PHE A 32 -8.49 -13.85 10.52
N SER A 33 -9.02 -13.39 11.65
CA SER A 33 -8.55 -13.80 12.97
C SER A 33 -8.81 -15.28 13.23
N TRP A 34 -10.00 -15.76 12.86
CA TRP A 34 -10.36 -17.17 12.97
C TRP A 34 -9.46 -18.05 12.09
N LEU A 35 -9.29 -17.70 10.81
CA LEU A 35 -8.40 -18.42 9.90
C LEU A 35 -6.96 -18.40 10.38
N PHE A 36 -6.46 -17.25 10.82
CA PHE A 36 -5.13 -17.14 11.40
C PHE A 36 -4.95 -18.06 12.61
N ALA A 37 -5.93 -18.14 13.51
CA ALA A 37 -5.90 -19.05 14.64
C ALA A 37 -5.93 -20.52 14.20
N ILE A 38 -6.75 -20.87 13.21
CA ILE A 38 -6.83 -22.23 12.65
C ILE A 38 -5.52 -22.63 11.98
N VAL A 39 -4.91 -21.76 11.18
CA VAL A 39 -3.63 -22.03 10.51
C VAL A 39 -2.52 -22.27 11.54
N ASN A 40 -2.40 -21.38 12.54
CA ASN A 40 -1.37 -21.54 13.58
C ASN A 40 -1.62 -22.75 14.50
N LYS A 41 -2.87 -23.20 14.64
CA LYS A 41 -3.20 -24.44 15.36
C LYS A 41 -2.90 -25.69 14.53
N THR A 42 -3.18 -25.65 13.23
CA THR A 42 -3.10 -26.82 12.34
C THR A 42 -1.67 -27.07 11.85
N VAL A 43 -0.93 -26.00 11.59
CA VAL A 43 0.47 -26.04 11.12
C VAL A 43 1.32 -25.17 12.04
N PRO A 44 1.59 -25.64 13.29
CA PRO A 44 2.29 -24.84 14.28
C PRO A 44 3.77 -24.62 13.93
N ASP A 45 4.36 -25.57 13.21
CA ASP A 45 5.75 -25.51 12.77
C ASP A 45 5.90 -24.71 11.47
N PRO A 46 7.11 -24.17 11.20
CA PRO A 46 7.39 -23.47 9.95
C PRO A 46 7.08 -24.35 8.73
N TYR A 47 6.31 -23.81 7.78
CA TYR A 47 5.86 -24.49 6.58
C TYR A 47 6.55 -23.96 5.32
N MET A 48 6.95 -24.86 4.41
CA MET A 48 7.68 -24.52 3.17
C MET A 48 8.92 -23.66 3.46
N ASP A 49 9.03 -22.46 2.89
CA ASP A 49 10.19 -21.59 3.02
C ASP A 49 10.27 -20.91 4.39
N GLU A 50 9.20 -20.98 5.20
CA GLU A 50 9.26 -20.51 6.60
C GLU A 50 10.35 -21.22 7.41
N ILE A 51 10.71 -22.46 7.02
CA ILE A 51 11.81 -23.22 7.63
C ILE A 51 13.12 -22.44 7.56
N PHE A 52 13.32 -21.61 6.53
CA PHE A 52 14.48 -20.72 6.40
C PHE A 52 14.18 -19.31 6.95
N HIS A 53 12.99 -18.76 6.66
CA HIS A 53 12.64 -17.39 7.01
C HIS A 53 12.45 -17.17 8.52
N ILE A 54 11.80 -18.10 9.24
CA ILE A 54 11.50 -17.94 10.66
C ILE A 54 12.77 -17.97 11.52
N PRO A 55 13.68 -18.96 11.39
CA PRO A 55 14.94 -18.93 12.14
C PRO A 55 15.76 -17.68 11.83
N GLN A 56 15.79 -17.22 10.58
CA GLN A 56 16.48 -15.98 10.22
C GLN A 56 15.87 -14.75 10.92
N ALA A 57 14.54 -14.63 10.94
CA ALA A 57 13.87 -13.56 11.67
C ALA A 57 14.19 -13.60 13.17
N GLN A 58 14.18 -14.79 13.77
CA GLN A 58 14.51 -14.98 15.19
C GLN A 58 15.96 -14.60 15.52
N LYS A 59 16.92 -14.80 14.61
CA LYS A 59 18.30 -14.28 14.76
C LYS A 59 18.31 -12.75 14.83
N TYR A 60 17.57 -12.07 13.94
CA TYR A 60 17.43 -10.62 14.00
C TYR A 60 16.76 -10.14 15.29
N CYS A 61 15.80 -10.91 15.82
CA CYS A 61 15.17 -10.58 17.10
C CYS A 61 16.16 -10.64 18.27
N LYS A 62 17.18 -11.51 18.18
CA LYS A 62 18.31 -11.60 19.12
C LYS A 62 19.41 -10.56 18.85
N GLY A 63 19.27 -9.71 17.84
CA GLY A 63 20.28 -8.73 17.45
C GLY A 63 21.43 -9.29 16.61
N LEU A 64 21.34 -10.55 16.16
CA LEU A 64 22.35 -11.22 15.34
C LEU A 64 22.15 -10.85 13.85
N TYR A 65 22.32 -9.58 13.50
CA TYR A 65 22.01 -9.07 12.16
C TYR A 65 23.01 -9.50 11.08
N ALA A 66 24.24 -9.87 11.48
CA ALA A 66 25.32 -10.29 10.58
C ALA A 66 25.23 -11.77 10.16
N GLU A 67 24.44 -12.58 10.87
CA GLU A 67 24.22 -13.98 10.50
C GLU A 67 23.17 -14.10 9.40
N TRP A 68 23.47 -14.91 8.38
CA TRP A 68 22.58 -15.11 7.24
C TRP A 68 22.49 -16.57 6.84
N ASP A 69 21.27 -17.08 6.62
CA ASP A 69 21.06 -18.40 6.04
C ASP A 69 21.32 -18.37 4.53
N PRO A 70 22.28 -19.17 4.01
CA PRO A 70 22.65 -19.16 2.60
C PRO A 70 21.54 -19.66 1.65
N LYS A 71 20.44 -20.25 2.16
CA LYS A 71 19.28 -20.64 1.35
C LYS A 71 18.33 -19.48 1.04
N ILE A 72 18.48 -18.35 1.73
CA ILE A 72 17.63 -17.18 1.51
C ILE A 72 18.18 -16.35 0.36
N THR A 73 17.37 -16.18 -0.69
CA THR A 73 17.72 -15.40 -1.90
C THR A 73 17.02 -14.04 -1.97
N THR A 74 16.18 -13.71 -0.97
CA THR A 74 15.52 -12.40 -0.84
C THR A 74 16.34 -11.46 0.04
N PHE A 75 16.13 -10.16 -0.09
CA PHE A 75 16.73 -9.15 0.79
C PHE A 75 16.12 -9.18 2.22
N PRO A 76 16.76 -8.52 3.22
CA PRO A 76 16.39 -8.66 4.63
C PRO A 76 15.13 -7.89 5.06
N GLY A 77 14.37 -7.30 4.13
CA GLY A 77 13.25 -6.40 4.44
C GLY A 77 12.20 -7.02 5.33
N LEU A 78 11.81 -8.28 5.07
CA LEU A 78 10.84 -9.00 5.90
C LEU A 78 11.33 -9.13 7.35
N TYR A 79 12.60 -9.45 7.58
CA TYR A 79 13.16 -9.64 8.92
C TYR A 79 13.28 -8.30 9.66
N ILE A 80 13.78 -7.27 8.99
CA ILE A 80 13.88 -5.92 9.58
C ILE A 80 12.50 -5.45 10.03
N VAL A 81 11.51 -5.47 9.12
CA VAL A 81 10.17 -4.96 9.43
C VAL A 81 9.46 -5.82 10.48
N SER A 82 9.58 -7.14 10.40
CA SER A 82 8.97 -8.05 11.39
C SER A 82 9.58 -7.96 12.78
N THR A 83 10.89 -7.75 12.91
CA THR A 83 11.51 -7.55 14.22
C THR A 83 11.12 -6.23 14.85
N LEU A 84 11.00 -5.15 14.06
CA LEU A 84 10.46 -3.87 14.53
C LEU A 84 8.99 -4.02 14.96
N PHE A 85 8.19 -4.71 14.15
CA PHE A 85 6.79 -5.01 14.47
C PHE A 85 6.65 -5.83 15.76
N ALA A 86 7.42 -6.91 15.90
CA ALA A 86 7.39 -7.77 17.08
C ALA A 86 7.81 -7.01 18.35
N LYS A 87 8.83 -6.15 18.27
CA LYS A 87 9.23 -5.26 19.37
C LYS A 87 8.12 -4.27 19.74
N ALA A 88 7.42 -3.71 18.76
CA ALA A 88 6.30 -2.80 19.00
C ALA A 88 5.11 -3.52 19.65
N VAL A 89 4.80 -4.75 19.23
CA VAL A 89 3.77 -5.61 19.85
C VAL A 89 4.16 -6.01 21.27
N LEU A 90 5.45 -6.26 21.53
CA LEU A 90 5.96 -6.61 22.86
C LEU A 90 5.82 -5.47 23.88
N THR A 91 5.79 -4.20 23.44
CA THR A 91 5.43 -3.06 24.30
C THR A 91 4.06 -3.26 24.96
N PHE A 92 3.15 -4.02 24.32
CA PHE A 92 1.85 -4.41 24.86
C PHE A 92 1.88 -5.74 25.67
N ARG A 93 3.06 -6.26 26.00
CA ARG A 93 3.32 -7.49 26.80
C ARG A 93 2.67 -8.78 26.27
N ILE A 94 2.60 -8.94 24.94
CA ILE A 94 2.09 -10.18 24.32
C ILE A 94 3.24 -11.16 24.08
N GLY A 95 3.44 -12.11 25.00
CA GLY A 95 4.16 -13.36 24.77
C GLY A 95 5.67 -13.29 24.47
N ASN A 96 6.22 -14.39 23.93
CA ASN A 96 7.63 -14.57 23.62
C ASN A 96 8.00 -13.83 22.32
N SER A 97 9.14 -13.13 22.31
CA SER A 97 9.38 -11.95 21.47
C SER A 97 9.43 -12.12 19.96
N CYS A 98 9.43 -13.34 19.41
CA CYS A 98 9.36 -13.64 17.96
C CYS A 98 8.91 -15.09 17.73
N SER A 99 7.77 -15.47 18.30
CA SER A 99 7.15 -16.77 18.01
C SER A 99 6.68 -16.84 16.55
N VAL A 100 6.48 -18.07 16.04
CA VAL A 100 5.95 -18.32 14.68
C VAL A 100 4.67 -17.52 14.44
N ALA A 101 3.72 -17.56 15.38
CA ALA A 101 2.46 -16.83 15.28
C ALA A 101 2.67 -15.30 15.22
N VAL A 102 3.52 -14.74 16.09
CA VAL A 102 3.79 -13.28 16.07
C VAL A 102 4.40 -12.88 14.73
N LEU A 103 5.34 -13.66 14.19
CA LEU A 103 5.93 -13.39 12.88
C LEU A 103 4.89 -13.48 11.75
N ARG A 104 4.09 -14.56 11.71
CA ARG A 104 3.01 -14.73 10.71
C ARG A 104 1.97 -13.59 10.77
N SER A 105 1.71 -13.02 11.95
CA SER A 105 0.71 -11.97 12.11
C SER A 105 1.04 -10.68 11.33
N ILE A 106 2.31 -10.46 10.97
CA ILE A 106 2.70 -9.32 10.13
C ILE A 106 2.05 -9.38 8.74
N ASN A 107 1.87 -10.57 8.17
CA ASN A 107 1.25 -10.71 6.85
C ASN A 107 -0.25 -10.47 6.90
N VAL A 108 -0.91 -10.77 8.02
CA VAL A 108 -2.30 -10.35 8.26
C VAL A 108 -2.38 -8.83 8.34
N PHE A 109 -1.44 -8.17 9.03
CA PHE A 109 -1.36 -6.70 9.05
C PHE A 109 -1.16 -6.12 7.65
N PHE A 110 -0.25 -6.67 6.85
CA PHE A 110 -0.06 -6.23 5.46
C PHE A 110 -1.29 -6.48 4.59
N ALA A 111 -2.02 -7.59 4.78
CA ALA A 111 -3.25 -7.85 4.04
C ALA A 111 -4.33 -6.78 4.31
N TRP A 112 -4.50 -6.37 5.58
CA TRP A 112 -5.36 -5.23 5.92
C TRP A 112 -4.88 -3.93 5.27
N GLY A 113 -3.58 -3.67 5.32
CA GLY A 113 -2.96 -2.53 4.64
C GLY A 113 -3.21 -2.54 3.13
N ASN A 114 -3.09 -3.70 2.48
CA ASN A 114 -3.35 -3.89 1.06
C ASN A 114 -4.82 -3.62 0.70
N ILE A 115 -5.78 -4.11 1.49
CA ILE A 115 -7.21 -3.80 1.30
C ILE A 115 -7.42 -2.28 1.35
N VAL A 116 -6.89 -1.63 2.39
CA VAL A 116 -7.03 -0.17 2.56
C VAL A 116 -6.42 0.56 1.37
N LEU A 117 -5.16 0.29 1.03
CA LEU A 117 -4.46 0.95 -0.07
C LEU A 117 -5.17 0.75 -1.41
N CYS A 118 -5.65 -0.46 -1.70
CA CYS A 118 -6.44 -0.74 -2.91
C CYS A 118 -7.73 0.09 -2.94
N VAL A 119 -8.45 0.25 -1.83
CA VAL A 119 -9.64 1.11 -1.76
C VAL A 119 -9.28 2.57 -2.00
N LEU A 120 -8.22 3.07 -1.35
CA LEU A 120 -7.79 4.46 -1.49
C LEU A 120 -7.36 4.78 -2.93
N LEU A 121 -6.59 3.88 -3.56
CA LEU A 121 -6.17 4.00 -4.96
C LEU A 121 -7.35 3.90 -5.91
N ARG A 122 -8.28 2.96 -5.70
CA ARG A 122 -9.46 2.81 -6.56
C ARG A 122 -10.36 4.04 -6.51
N ARG A 123 -10.58 4.62 -5.32
CA ARG A 123 -11.33 5.87 -5.17
C ARG A 123 -10.61 7.08 -5.78
N HIS A 124 -9.28 7.05 -5.84
CA HIS A 124 -8.49 8.09 -6.50
C HIS A 124 -8.64 8.02 -8.02
N VAL A 125 -8.52 6.81 -8.60
CA VAL A 125 -8.59 6.59 -10.05
C VAL A 125 -10.02 6.65 -10.59
N ALA A 126 -11.00 6.14 -9.83
CA ALA A 126 -12.41 6.09 -10.24
C ALA A 126 -13.32 6.58 -9.09
N PRO A 127 -13.43 7.91 -8.85
CA PRO A 127 -14.18 8.46 -7.71
C PRO A 127 -15.67 8.10 -7.70
N GLN A 128 -16.26 7.86 -8.87
CA GLN A 128 -17.67 7.49 -9.02
C GLN A 128 -17.95 5.99 -8.81
N ASP A 129 -16.91 5.18 -8.68
CA ASP A 129 -17.07 3.74 -8.45
C ASP A 129 -17.44 3.45 -6.98
N SER A 130 -18.68 3.05 -6.77
CA SER A 130 -19.21 2.65 -5.46
C SER A 130 -18.67 1.31 -4.96
N ASN A 131 -18.05 0.49 -5.82
CA ASN A 131 -17.61 -0.87 -5.54
C ASN A 131 -16.12 -0.99 -5.18
N ALA A 132 -15.46 0.11 -4.81
CA ALA A 132 -14.03 0.12 -4.52
C ALA A 132 -13.59 -0.95 -3.50
N LEU A 133 -14.42 -1.20 -2.46
CA LEU A 133 -14.16 -2.25 -1.47
C LEU A 133 -14.20 -3.65 -2.10
N LEU A 134 -15.20 -3.95 -2.93
CA LEU A 134 -15.32 -5.25 -3.59
C LEU A 134 -14.12 -5.52 -4.51
N HIS A 135 -13.64 -4.51 -5.24
CA HIS A 135 -12.44 -4.62 -6.06
C HIS A 135 -11.20 -4.91 -5.21
N ALA A 136 -11.01 -4.22 -4.09
CA ALA A 136 -9.91 -4.47 -3.17
C ALA A 136 -9.98 -5.89 -2.57
N LEU A 137 -11.17 -6.37 -2.22
CA LEU A 137 -11.38 -7.73 -1.70
C LEU A 137 -11.07 -8.79 -2.75
N ARG A 138 -11.48 -8.61 -4.01
CA ARG A 138 -11.15 -9.55 -5.10
C ARG A 138 -9.64 -9.72 -5.30
N ILE A 139 -8.88 -8.62 -5.21
CA ILE A 139 -7.42 -8.67 -5.36
C ILE A 139 -6.79 -9.36 -4.15
N THR A 140 -7.20 -9.00 -2.93
CA THR A 140 -6.59 -9.51 -1.69
C THR A 140 -6.98 -10.94 -1.36
N MET A 141 -8.17 -11.37 -1.77
CA MET A 141 -8.65 -12.75 -1.68
C MET A 141 -8.22 -13.61 -2.88
N PHE A 142 -7.48 -13.05 -3.84
CA PHE A 142 -6.97 -13.83 -4.96
C PHE A 142 -6.08 -14.97 -4.42
N PRO A 143 -6.27 -16.24 -4.86
CA PRO A 143 -5.77 -17.39 -4.12
C PRO A 143 -4.29 -17.35 -3.73
N PRO A 144 -3.35 -16.93 -4.60
CA PRO A 144 -1.94 -16.81 -4.23
C PRO A 144 -1.69 -15.83 -3.08
N LEU A 145 -2.30 -14.64 -3.13
CA LEU A 145 -2.09 -13.61 -2.11
C LEU A 145 -2.79 -13.98 -0.80
N PHE A 146 -3.97 -14.59 -0.89
CA PHE A 146 -4.72 -15.05 0.27
C PHE A 146 -4.01 -16.19 1.01
N PHE A 147 -3.45 -17.15 0.26
CA PHE A 147 -2.70 -18.26 0.85
C PHE A 147 -1.55 -17.78 1.73
N PHE A 148 -0.75 -16.82 1.25
CA PHE A 148 0.38 -16.26 2.00
C PHE A 148 0.01 -15.21 3.05
N THR A 149 -1.28 -14.87 3.20
CA THR A 149 -1.73 -13.91 4.23
C THR A 149 -1.50 -14.45 5.65
N PHE A 150 -1.57 -15.77 5.83
CA PHE A 150 -1.46 -16.41 7.15
C PHE A 150 -0.11 -17.09 7.39
N LEU A 151 0.80 -17.04 6.42
CA LEU A 151 2.16 -17.59 6.49
C LEU A 151 3.18 -16.45 6.44
N TYR A 152 4.40 -16.70 6.91
CA TYR A 152 5.47 -15.71 7.03
C TYR A 152 6.29 -15.62 5.73
N TYR A 153 5.75 -14.88 4.78
CA TYR A 153 6.28 -14.72 3.41
C TYR A 153 6.47 -13.25 3.02
N THR A 154 7.33 -13.01 2.03
CA THR A 154 7.66 -11.63 1.57
C THR A 154 6.55 -10.96 0.74
N ASP A 155 5.63 -11.73 0.14
CA ASP A 155 4.68 -11.26 -0.88
C ASP A 155 3.68 -10.22 -0.36
N GLY A 156 3.17 -10.41 0.87
CA GLY A 156 2.21 -9.49 1.50
C GLY A 156 2.81 -8.10 1.72
N GLY A 157 3.99 -8.05 2.35
CA GLY A 157 4.73 -6.81 2.58
C GLY A 157 5.27 -6.17 1.30
N SER A 158 5.76 -6.99 0.36
CA SER A 158 6.14 -6.57 -0.99
C SER A 158 5.02 -5.78 -1.68
N THR A 159 3.82 -6.35 -1.74
CA THR A 159 2.64 -5.71 -2.32
C THR A 159 2.28 -4.43 -1.58
N PHE A 160 2.31 -4.46 -0.24
CA PHE A 160 1.99 -3.30 0.59
C PHE A 160 2.90 -2.10 0.30
N PHE A 161 4.22 -2.29 0.31
CA PHE A 161 5.15 -1.19 0.08
C PHE A 161 5.16 -0.69 -1.37
N VAL A 162 4.84 -1.54 -2.36
CA VAL A 162 4.61 -1.11 -3.75
C VAL A 162 3.35 -0.24 -3.85
N LEU A 163 2.22 -0.70 -3.29
CA LEU A 163 0.97 0.05 -3.30
C LEU A 163 1.09 1.36 -2.50
N LEU A 164 1.82 1.35 -1.39
CA LEU A 164 2.09 2.54 -0.58
C LEU A 164 2.95 3.55 -1.35
N MET A 165 4.00 3.10 -2.04
CA MET A 165 4.81 3.95 -2.90
C MET A 165 3.94 4.60 -3.99
N LEU A 166 3.12 3.81 -4.68
CA LEU A 166 2.20 4.31 -5.71
C LEU A 166 1.22 5.34 -5.12
N PHE A 167 0.59 5.04 -3.99
CA PHE A 167 -0.33 5.97 -3.33
C PHE A 167 0.37 7.28 -2.94
N LEU A 168 1.56 7.21 -2.37
CA LEU A 168 2.33 8.41 -2.00
C LEU A 168 2.76 9.22 -3.24
N ALA A 169 3.10 8.55 -4.34
CA ALA A 169 3.42 9.19 -5.60
C ALA A 169 2.18 9.85 -6.26
N GLU A 170 0.98 9.32 -6.05
CA GLU A 170 -0.27 9.96 -6.48
C GLU A 170 -0.63 11.19 -5.64
N ARG A 171 -0.13 11.27 -4.41
CA ARG A 171 -0.41 12.37 -3.48
C ARG A 171 0.70 13.40 -3.39
N VAL A 172 1.81 13.19 -4.08
CA VAL A 172 2.93 14.11 -4.02
C VAL A 172 2.59 15.38 -4.79
N ASP A 173 2.90 16.51 -4.16
CA ASP A 173 2.72 17.80 -4.78
C ASP A 173 3.95 18.08 -5.65
N LEU A 174 3.83 17.91 -6.96
CA LEU A 174 4.97 18.04 -7.88
C LEU A 174 5.51 19.47 -7.96
N LEU A 175 4.75 20.45 -7.45
CA LEU A 175 5.17 21.84 -7.36
C LEU A 175 5.95 22.14 -6.06
N GLN A 176 5.94 21.25 -5.07
CA GLN A 176 6.71 21.39 -3.83
C GLN A 176 7.86 20.39 -3.80
N TYR A 177 9.04 20.88 -4.15
CA TYR A 177 10.27 20.10 -4.11
C TYR A 177 10.77 19.91 -2.66
N PRO A 178 11.34 18.74 -2.28
CA PRO A 178 11.46 17.49 -3.02
C PRO A 178 10.42 16.40 -2.63
N PRO A 179 10.07 15.47 -3.54
CA PRO A 179 9.16 14.35 -3.30
C PRO A 179 9.81 13.22 -2.47
N ALA A 180 10.19 13.48 -1.23
CA ALA A 180 11.01 12.55 -0.42
C ALA A 180 10.24 11.33 0.16
N ARG A 181 8.91 11.35 0.18
CA ARG A 181 8.12 10.34 0.91
C ARG A 181 7.89 9.04 0.13
N GLY A 182 7.71 9.12 -1.19
CA GLY A 182 7.46 7.93 -2.02
C GLY A 182 8.71 7.05 -2.20
N THR A 183 9.89 7.65 -2.27
CA THR A 183 11.17 6.97 -2.49
C THR A 183 11.54 6.02 -1.36
N GLN A 184 11.23 6.38 -0.11
CA GLN A 184 11.47 5.52 1.06
C GLN A 184 10.67 4.21 0.97
N SER A 185 9.37 4.29 0.60
CA SER A 185 8.52 3.11 0.46
C SER A 185 9.01 2.19 -0.67
N GLY A 186 9.47 2.75 -1.79
CA GLY A 186 10.04 1.98 -2.90
C GLY A 186 11.31 1.21 -2.49
N GLY A 187 12.19 1.84 -1.70
CA GLY A 187 13.37 1.18 -1.14
C GLY A 187 13.00 0.00 -0.25
N VAL A 188 12.02 0.16 0.64
CA VAL A 188 11.53 -0.95 1.49
C VAL A 188 10.90 -2.05 0.64
N ALA A 189 10.14 -1.72 -0.41
CA ALA A 189 9.60 -2.72 -1.33
C ALA A 189 10.72 -3.56 -1.98
N VAL A 190 11.80 -2.93 -2.43
CA VAL A 190 12.97 -3.65 -2.97
C VAL A 190 13.60 -4.55 -1.90
N LEU A 191 13.73 -4.08 -0.66
CA LEU A 191 14.25 -4.91 0.44
C LEU A 191 13.38 -6.14 0.75
N PHE A 192 12.08 -6.13 0.41
CA PHE A 192 11.27 -7.35 0.48
C PHE A 192 11.58 -8.30 -0.68
N ARG A 193 11.68 -7.79 -1.92
CA ARG A 193 12.04 -8.57 -3.11
C ARG A 193 12.81 -7.72 -4.13
N GLN A 194 13.93 -8.24 -4.61
CA GLN A 194 14.76 -7.59 -5.65
C GLN A 194 13.98 -7.24 -6.91
N THR A 195 13.00 -8.07 -7.28
CA THR A 195 12.15 -7.87 -8.46
C THR A 195 11.26 -6.64 -8.34
N ASN A 196 11.07 -6.04 -7.16
CA ASN A 196 10.26 -4.83 -7.03
C ASN A 196 10.91 -3.58 -7.64
N ILE A 197 12.17 -3.66 -8.09
CA ILE A 197 12.83 -2.57 -8.81
C ILE A 197 12.06 -2.15 -10.07
N VAL A 198 11.38 -3.08 -10.76
CA VAL A 198 10.54 -2.72 -11.93
C VAL A 198 9.35 -1.84 -11.53
N TRP A 199 8.75 -2.05 -10.36
CA TRP A 199 7.66 -1.21 -9.88
C TRP A 199 8.14 0.18 -9.47
N VAL A 200 9.35 0.29 -8.92
CA VAL A 200 9.99 1.59 -8.64
C VAL A 200 10.18 2.36 -9.96
N GLY A 201 10.70 1.71 -10.99
CA GLY A 201 10.85 2.30 -12.32
C GLY A 201 9.51 2.73 -12.93
N PHE A 202 8.47 1.89 -12.82
CA PHE A 202 7.13 2.22 -13.28
C PHE A 202 6.57 3.48 -12.60
N VAL A 203 6.61 3.54 -11.26
CA VAL A 203 6.08 4.71 -10.51
C VAL A 203 6.92 5.97 -10.75
N ALA A 204 8.24 5.83 -10.89
CA ALA A 204 9.07 6.96 -11.30
C ALA A 204 8.66 7.49 -12.68
N GLY A 205 8.38 6.58 -13.63
CA GLY A 205 7.86 6.92 -14.96
C GLY A 205 6.54 7.68 -14.90
N THR A 206 5.55 7.23 -14.10
CA THR A 206 4.27 7.94 -13.98
C THR A 206 4.41 9.33 -13.35
N VAL A 207 5.37 9.51 -12.44
CA VAL A 207 5.70 10.83 -11.88
C VAL A 207 6.31 11.73 -12.95
N VAL A 208 7.29 11.23 -13.73
CA VAL A 208 7.93 12.00 -14.80
C VAL A 208 6.92 12.45 -15.86
N VAL A 209 6.04 11.54 -16.30
CA VAL A 209 4.98 11.89 -17.27
C VAL A 209 4.12 13.03 -16.73
N ARG A 210 3.64 12.93 -15.49
CA ARG A 210 2.82 13.99 -14.87
C ARG A 210 3.59 15.31 -14.71
N CYS A 211 4.89 15.27 -14.41
CA CYS A 211 5.73 16.47 -14.38
C CYS A 211 5.82 17.14 -15.76
N VAL A 212 6.05 16.35 -16.81
CA VAL A 212 6.13 16.84 -18.19
C VAL A 212 4.79 17.42 -18.63
N GLU A 213 3.67 16.75 -18.33
CA GLU A 213 2.32 17.26 -18.60
C GLU A 213 2.06 18.59 -17.88
N LEU A 214 2.45 18.73 -16.62
CA LEU A 214 2.30 20.00 -15.89
C LEU A 214 3.14 21.12 -16.51
N ALA A 215 4.41 20.84 -16.83
CA ALA A 215 5.34 21.82 -17.39
C ALA A 215 4.99 22.25 -18.83
N HIS A 216 4.49 21.32 -19.63
CA HIS A 216 4.26 21.51 -21.07
C HIS A 216 2.80 21.33 -21.49
N SER A 217 1.83 21.35 -20.58
CA SER A 217 0.39 21.18 -20.90
C SER A 217 -0.09 22.04 -22.07
N LYS A 218 0.29 23.33 -22.10
CA LYS A 218 -0.06 24.26 -23.20
C LYS A 218 0.57 23.89 -24.55
N PHE A 219 1.73 23.25 -24.54
CA PHE A 219 2.44 22.84 -25.75
C PHE A 219 1.96 21.46 -26.23
N ILE A 220 1.72 20.53 -25.30
CA ILE A 220 1.28 19.15 -25.59
C ILE A 220 -0.19 19.10 -26.02
N TYR A 221 -1.07 19.84 -25.33
CA TYR A 221 -2.50 19.88 -25.61
C TYR A 221 -2.92 21.12 -26.42
N GLY A 222 -1.97 21.71 -27.17
CA GLY A 222 -2.08 22.92 -28.00
C GLY A 222 -3.46 23.56 -28.15
N SER A 223 -3.57 24.81 -27.68
CA SER A 223 -4.60 25.82 -28.04
C SER A 223 -5.76 25.34 -28.92
N PHE A 224 -6.79 24.72 -28.33
CA PHE A 224 -8.14 24.80 -28.90
C PHE A 224 -8.64 26.23 -28.73
N LYS A 225 -8.13 27.14 -29.57
CA LYS A 225 -8.89 28.31 -29.99
C LYS A 225 -9.70 27.85 -31.18
N GLN A 226 -10.99 27.62 -30.96
CA GLN A 226 -11.96 27.87 -32.01
C GLN A 226 -12.81 29.04 -31.51
N ASP A 227 -12.45 30.21 -32.01
CA ASP A 227 -13.28 31.39 -32.01
C ASP A 227 -14.62 31.02 -32.68
N THR A 228 -15.68 30.89 -31.88
CA THR A 228 -17.05 31.20 -32.32
C THR A 228 -17.75 31.79 -31.11
N ASP A 229 -17.68 33.12 -31.00
CA ASP A 229 -18.60 33.93 -30.23
C ASP A 229 -19.85 34.13 -31.12
N PRO A 230 -21.01 33.49 -30.87
CA PRO A 230 -22.17 33.63 -31.75
C PRO A 230 -23.04 34.84 -31.41
N PHE A 231 -22.69 35.66 -30.41
CA PHE A 231 -23.59 36.71 -29.91
C PHE A 231 -22.94 38.10 -29.82
N SER A 232 -22.21 38.49 -30.86
CA SER A 232 -22.02 39.90 -31.20
C SER A 232 -22.81 40.27 -32.45
N VAL A 233 -24.15 40.31 -32.34
CA VAL A 233 -24.99 41.11 -33.25
C VAL A 233 -25.78 42.12 -32.42
N THR A 234 -25.40 43.36 -32.67
CA THR A 234 -25.88 44.66 -32.22
C THR A 234 -27.41 44.79 -32.16
N GLN A 235 -27.85 45.50 -31.11
CA GLN A 235 -29.16 46.14 -30.99
C GLN A 235 -29.66 46.78 -32.31
N ARG A 236 -30.90 46.47 -32.69
CA ARG A 236 -31.84 47.49 -33.19
C ARG A 236 -33.18 47.31 -32.50
N SER A 237 -33.59 48.36 -31.80
CA SER A 237 -34.98 48.63 -31.48
C SER A 237 -35.80 48.71 -32.76
N VAL A 238 -37.10 48.40 -32.66
CA VAL A 238 -38.25 49.19 -33.14
C VAL A 238 -39.48 48.28 -33.24
N HIS A 239 -40.55 48.75 -32.56
CA HIS A 239 -41.95 48.29 -32.50
C HIS A 239 -42.32 47.14 -31.56
#